data_AF-A0A971JDL8-F1
#
_entry.id   AF-A0A971JDL8-F1
#
_cell.length_a   1.000
_cell.length_b   1.000
_cell.length_c   1.000
_cell.angle_alpha   90.00
_cell.angle_beta   90.00
_cell.angle_gamma   90.00
#
_symmetry.space_group_name_H-M   'P 1'
#
loop_
_entity.id
_entity.type
_entity.pdbx_description
1 polymer ?
#
loop_
_entity_poly.entity_id
_entity_poly.type
_entity_poly.pdbx_seq_one_letter_code
_entity_poly.pdbx_strand_id
1 'polypeptide(L)'
;MIDSRCGLHCTGCEWKESNGCGGCIETMGHPFHGECPIAICCQDKGLMHCGECDIIPCAKLHGYSYLDPEHGDKPQGARVEVCRRWAAESGKRAWRNVLLTSAGFEDMDGKLKSNIVDCFREMLGRPANVAKVLFIPTAAVNNEAKEMADWCRRELIHIGILPENITTYDIDGSLYEDDAMTYDVIYFTGGDTGYLLRRIKETGFDIIIKKMVYTNKIYVGVSAGSIIATPNIGNPFDESTAGLCLVNAYLSVHCPENMELRTDLPLPHIPLTDNQALVVTSDGYKVVEG
;
A
#
# COMPACT_ATOMS: atom_id res chain seq x y z
N MET A 1 -22.03 -8.97 7.57
CA MET A 1 -22.72 -9.79 6.54
C MET A 1 -22.09 -9.45 5.21
N ILE A 2 -21.74 -10.46 4.41
CA ILE A 2 -21.24 -10.28 3.04
C ILE A 2 -22.46 -10.30 2.11
N ASP A 3 -22.75 -9.18 1.45
CA ASP A 3 -23.93 -9.01 0.59
C ASP A 3 -23.59 -8.52 -0.83
N SER A 4 -22.30 -8.35 -1.12
CA SER A 4 -21.79 -8.14 -2.47
C SER A 4 -20.37 -8.68 -2.63
N ARG A 5 -19.87 -8.65 -3.86
CA ARG A 5 -18.50 -9.09 -4.19
C ARG A 5 -17.49 -7.94 -4.18
N CYS A 6 -17.93 -6.70 -4.41
CA CYS A 6 -17.06 -5.53 -4.56
C CYS A 6 -16.88 -4.71 -3.26
N GLY A 7 -17.66 -5.01 -2.21
CA GLY A 7 -17.65 -4.26 -0.95
C GLY A 7 -18.73 -3.17 -0.84
N LEU A 8 -19.57 -2.99 -1.86
CA LEU A 8 -20.78 -2.18 -1.75
C LEU A 8 -21.87 -2.96 -0.99
N HIS A 9 -22.73 -2.29 -0.23
CA HIS A 9 -23.84 -2.97 0.45
C HIS A 9 -25.09 -3.00 -0.43
N CYS A 10 -25.35 -4.14 -1.08
CA CYS A 10 -26.56 -4.33 -1.89
C CYS A 10 -27.84 -4.34 -1.05
N THR A 11 -27.75 -4.70 0.24
CA THR A 11 -28.92 -4.76 1.15
C THR A 11 -29.53 -3.38 1.41
N GLY A 12 -28.70 -2.33 1.44
CA GLY A 12 -29.15 -0.94 1.63
C GLY A 12 -29.30 -0.14 0.34
N CYS A 13 -29.27 -0.79 -0.83
CA CYS A 13 -29.30 -0.10 -2.11
C CYS A 13 -30.73 0.26 -2.52
N GLU A 14 -31.02 1.55 -2.70
CA GLU A 14 -32.34 2.06 -3.11
C GLU A 14 -32.79 1.52 -4.48
N TRP A 15 -31.83 1.17 -5.34
CA TRP A 15 -32.08 0.56 -6.64
C TRP A 15 -32.60 -0.88 -6.53
N LYS A 16 -32.44 -1.52 -5.35
CA LYS A 16 -32.91 -2.87 -5.10
C LYS A 16 -34.43 -2.96 -5.22
N GLU A 17 -35.13 -2.11 -4.49
CA GLU A 17 -36.60 -2.08 -4.49
C GLU A 17 -37.14 -1.40 -5.74
N SER A 18 -36.58 -0.24 -6.12
CA SER A 18 -37.09 0.56 -7.23
C SER A 18 -36.94 -0.09 -8.60
N ASN A 19 -35.97 -1.00 -8.77
CA ASN A 19 -35.73 -1.70 -10.04
C ASN A 19 -35.90 -3.24 -9.92
N GLY A 20 -36.44 -3.74 -8.80
CA GLY A 20 -36.65 -5.18 -8.59
C GLY A 20 -35.36 -6.01 -8.68
N CYS A 21 -34.23 -5.47 -8.21
CA CYS A 21 -32.93 -6.15 -8.27
C CYS A 21 -32.77 -7.15 -7.12
N GLY A 22 -32.29 -8.38 -7.38
CA GLY A 22 -31.91 -9.32 -6.30
C GLY A 22 -30.63 -8.90 -5.54
N GLY A 23 -29.81 -8.03 -6.15
CA GLY A 23 -28.48 -7.67 -5.64
C GLY A 23 -27.38 -8.63 -6.12
N CYS A 24 -26.13 -8.22 -5.96
CA CYS A 24 -24.96 -8.83 -6.62
C CYS A 24 -24.83 -10.36 -6.41
N ILE A 25 -25.06 -10.83 -5.17
CA ILE A 25 -24.91 -12.25 -4.83
C ILE A 25 -26.06 -13.08 -5.40
N GLU A 26 -27.30 -12.63 -5.19
CA GLU A 26 -28.50 -13.35 -5.62
C GLU A 26 -28.60 -13.45 -7.15
N THR A 27 -28.20 -12.38 -7.86
CA THR A 27 -28.23 -12.35 -9.33
C THR A 27 -26.97 -12.92 -9.98
N MET A 28 -26.07 -13.54 -9.21
CA MET A 28 -24.81 -14.11 -9.73
C MET A 28 -24.00 -13.09 -10.55
N GLY A 29 -23.95 -11.85 -10.10
CA GLY A 29 -23.25 -10.76 -10.77
C GLY A 29 -24.03 -10.05 -11.86
N HIS A 30 -25.35 -10.23 -11.98
CA HIS A 30 -26.21 -9.55 -12.94
C HIS A 30 -27.23 -8.63 -12.23
N PRO A 31 -26.79 -7.54 -11.56
CA PRO A 31 -27.72 -6.56 -10.99
C PRO A 31 -28.60 -5.90 -12.08
N PHE A 32 -29.52 -5.03 -11.68
CA PHE A 32 -30.50 -4.37 -12.58
C PHE A 32 -29.88 -3.71 -13.82
N HIS A 33 -28.64 -3.24 -13.73
CA HIS A 33 -27.92 -2.57 -14.82
C HIS A 33 -27.11 -3.53 -15.72
N GLY A 34 -27.29 -4.85 -15.57
CA GLY A 34 -26.60 -5.88 -16.36
C GLY A 34 -25.39 -6.50 -15.65
N GLU A 35 -24.55 -7.19 -16.43
CA GLU A 35 -23.40 -7.94 -15.92
C GLU A 35 -22.36 -7.04 -15.24
N CYS A 36 -21.93 -7.40 -14.04
CA CYS A 36 -20.94 -6.67 -13.25
C CYS A 36 -19.53 -7.29 -13.42
N PRO A 37 -18.55 -6.58 -14.01
CA PRO A 37 -17.24 -7.15 -14.31
C PRO A 37 -16.37 -7.45 -13.07
N ILE A 38 -16.70 -6.87 -11.91
CA ILE A 38 -16.07 -7.21 -10.61
C ILE A 38 -16.65 -8.52 -10.07
N ALA A 39 -17.97 -8.69 -10.18
CA ALA A 39 -18.65 -9.89 -9.72
C ALA A 39 -18.21 -11.12 -10.52
N ILE A 40 -18.18 -11.01 -11.86
CA ILE A 40 -17.68 -12.07 -12.75
C ILE A 40 -16.23 -12.44 -12.39
N CYS A 41 -15.34 -11.47 -12.24
CA CYS A 41 -13.95 -11.72 -11.85
C CYS A 41 -13.81 -12.50 -10.54
N CYS A 42 -14.62 -12.18 -9.51
CA CYS A 42 -14.59 -12.94 -8.26
C CYS A 42 -15.08 -14.37 -8.47
N GLN A 43 -16.14 -14.57 -9.27
CA GLN A 43 -16.71 -15.88 -9.57
C GLN A 43 -15.73 -16.77 -10.31
N ASP A 44 -15.09 -16.24 -11.35
CA ASP A 44 -14.09 -16.97 -12.15
C ASP A 44 -12.88 -17.41 -11.31
N LYS A 45 -12.49 -16.58 -10.33
CA LYS A 45 -11.42 -16.88 -9.38
C LYS A 45 -11.85 -17.74 -8.19
N GLY A 46 -13.13 -18.10 -8.08
CA GLY A 46 -13.67 -18.81 -6.93
C GLY A 46 -13.63 -18.02 -5.62
N LEU A 47 -13.55 -16.69 -5.68
CA LEU A 47 -13.50 -15.80 -4.52
C LEU A 47 -14.92 -15.39 -4.11
N MET A 48 -15.15 -15.28 -2.81
CA MET A 48 -16.43 -14.78 -2.31
C MET A 48 -16.57 -13.28 -2.61
N HIS A 49 -15.54 -12.51 -2.30
CA HIS A 49 -15.47 -11.07 -2.55
C HIS A 49 -14.02 -10.64 -2.86
N CYS A 50 -13.83 -9.43 -3.36
CA CYS A 50 -12.51 -8.92 -3.76
C CYS A 50 -11.47 -8.95 -2.63
N GLY A 51 -11.90 -8.89 -1.37
CA GLY A 51 -11.01 -8.90 -0.20
C GLY A 51 -10.17 -10.16 -0.06
N GLU A 52 -10.60 -11.27 -0.66
CA GLU A 52 -9.84 -12.52 -0.65
C GLU A 52 -8.71 -12.54 -1.70
N CYS A 53 -8.73 -11.59 -2.65
CA CYS A 53 -7.74 -11.46 -3.71
C CYS A 53 -6.37 -11.07 -3.13
N ASP A 54 -5.31 -11.67 -3.66
CA ASP A 54 -3.90 -11.42 -3.29
C ASP A 54 -3.34 -10.10 -3.82
N ILE A 55 -4.12 -9.36 -4.60
CA ILE A 55 -3.72 -8.07 -5.20
C ILE A 55 -4.81 -6.99 -5.07
N ILE A 56 -5.70 -7.07 -4.07
CA ILE A 56 -6.69 -6.01 -3.82
C ILE A 56 -6.02 -4.65 -3.48
N PRO A 57 -6.56 -3.49 -3.86
CA PRO A 57 -7.38 -3.32 -5.05
C PRO A 57 -6.54 -3.63 -6.29
N CYS A 58 -7.10 -4.45 -7.19
CA CYS A 58 -6.56 -4.58 -8.54
C CYS A 58 -6.94 -3.34 -9.36
N ALA A 59 -6.32 -3.12 -10.51
CA ALA A 59 -6.60 -1.95 -11.38
C ALA A 59 -8.10 -1.74 -11.62
N LYS A 60 -8.85 -2.82 -11.87
CA LYS A 60 -10.30 -2.76 -12.07
C LYS A 60 -11.06 -2.21 -10.84
N LEU A 61 -10.77 -2.73 -9.64
CA LEU A 61 -11.44 -2.24 -8.42
C LEU A 61 -10.98 -0.84 -8.04
N HIS A 62 -9.70 -0.53 -8.31
CA HIS A 62 -9.15 0.81 -8.11
C HIS A 62 -9.89 1.84 -8.94
N GLY A 63 -10.06 1.59 -10.25
CA GLY A 63 -10.81 2.46 -11.15
C GLY A 63 -12.21 2.78 -10.62
N TYR A 64 -12.95 1.75 -10.20
CA TYR A 64 -14.30 1.91 -9.65
C TYR A 64 -14.38 2.56 -8.28
N SER A 65 -13.32 2.50 -7.45
CA SER A 65 -13.38 2.93 -6.05
C SER A 65 -12.69 4.27 -5.81
N TYR A 66 -11.68 4.59 -6.62
CA TYR A 66 -10.84 5.78 -6.47
C TYR A 66 -10.95 6.76 -7.63
N LEU A 67 -11.12 6.28 -8.88
CA LEU A 67 -10.99 7.16 -10.06
C LEU A 67 -12.33 7.57 -10.69
N ASP A 68 -13.38 6.77 -10.53
CA ASP A 68 -14.69 7.05 -11.12
C ASP A 68 -15.36 8.29 -10.46
N PRO A 69 -15.58 9.39 -11.20
CA PRO A 69 -16.13 10.62 -10.62
C PRO A 69 -17.64 10.55 -10.34
N GLU A 70 -18.37 9.64 -11.02
CA GLU A 70 -19.82 9.54 -10.96
C GLU A 70 -20.27 8.42 -10.02
N HIS A 71 -19.65 7.25 -10.15
CA HIS A 71 -20.01 6.02 -9.44
C HIS A 71 -18.90 5.50 -8.49
N GLY A 72 -17.84 6.29 -8.32
CA GLY A 72 -16.79 6.05 -7.35
C GLY A 72 -17.23 6.21 -5.90
N ASP A 73 -16.38 5.77 -4.98
CA ASP A 73 -16.69 5.86 -3.56
C ASP A 73 -16.48 7.27 -3.01
N LYS A 74 -17.34 7.66 -2.06
CA LYS A 74 -17.21 8.89 -1.27
C LYS A 74 -17.36 8.52 0.21
N PRO A 75 -16.26 8.44 0.98
CA PRO A 75 -14.86 8.70 0.59
C PRO A 75 -14.30 7.63 -0.36
N GLN A 76 -13.24 7.97 -1.12
CA GLN A 76 -12.57 7.02 -2.00
C GLN A 76 -12.14 5.75 -1.24
N GLY A 77 -12.09 4.61 -1.93
CA GLY A 77 -11.64 3.36 -1.29
C GLY A 77 -12.64 2.71 -0.34
N ALA A 78 -13.82 3.28 -0.10
CA ALA A 78 -14.76 2.76 0.90
C ALA A 78 -15.11 1.28 0.69
N ARG A 79 -15.34 0.85 -0.56
CA ARG A 79 -15.64 -0.56 -0.86
C ARG A 79 -14.41 -1.47 -0.69
N VAL A 80 -13.21 -0.94 -0.88
CA VAL A 80 -11.94 -1.66 -0.63
C VAL A 80 -11.76 -1.93 0.86
N GLU A 81 -12.04 -0.94 1.71
CA GLU A 81 -11.99 -1.09 3.17
C GLU A 81 -13.04 -2.11 3.68
N VAL A 82 -14.25 -2.10 3.12
CA VAL A 82 -15.26 -3.14 3.42
C VAL A 82 -14.72 -4.53 3.05
N CYS A 83 -14.14 -4.68 1.86
CA CYS A 83 -13.55 -5.94 1.42
C CYS A 83 -12.41 -6.42 2.33
N ARG A 84 -11.51 -5.51 2.74
CA ARG A 84 -10.41 -5.80 3.66
C ARG A 84 -10.92 -6.29 5.02
N ARG A 85 -11.93 -5.62 5.57
CA ARG A 85 -12.56 -6.01 6.82
C ARG A 85 -13.19 -7.41 6.74
N TRP A 86 -13.95 -7.70 5.69
CA TRP A 86 -14.52 -9.04 5.51
C TRP A 86 -13.45 -10.13 5.38
N ALA A 87 -12.33 -9.83 4.71
CA ALA A 87 -11.21 -10.75 4.63
C ALA A 87 -10.59 -10.99 6.02
N ALA A 88 -10.30 -9.91 6.76
CA ALA A 88 -9.73 -9.99 8.10
C ALA A 88 -10.65 -10.75 9.08
N GLU A 89 -11.96 -10.49 9.06
CA GLU A 89 -12.97 -11.17 9.88
C GLU A 89 -13.05 -12.68 9.58
N SER A 90 -12.73 -13.09 8.34
CA SER A 90 -12.65 -14.51 7.95
C SER A 90 -11.26 -15.13 8.14
N GLY A 91 -10.35 -14.42 8.82
CA GLY A 91 -8.98 -14.86 9.07
C GLY A 91 -8.08 -14.86 7.83
N LYS A 92 -8.50 -14.22 6.74
CA LYS A 92 -7.78 -14.11 5.47
C LYS A 92 -7.14 -12.73 5.34
N ARG A 93 -5.94 -12.67 4.77
CA ARG A 93 -5.30 -11.42 4.29
C ARG A 93 -5.21 -10.29 5.34
N ALA A 94 -5.15 -10.62 6.64
CA ALA A 94 -4.83 -9.64 7.67
C ALA A 94 -3.32 -9.34 7.60
N TRP A 95 -2.98 -8.05 7.57
CA TRP A 95 -1.60 -7.58 7.50
C TRP A 95 -1.41 -6.35 8.39
N ARG A 96 -0.21 -6.19 8.96
CA ARG A 96 0.06 -5.14 9.95
C ARG A 96 1.45 -4.51 9.85
N ASN A 97 2.21 -4.92 8.83
CA ASN A 97 3.65 -4.69 8.75
C ASN A 97 4.00 -3.69 7.63
N VAL A 98 3.36 -2.51 7.64
CA VAL A 98 3.68 -1.43 6.69
C VAL A 98 4.15 -0.21 7.48
N LEU A 99 5.37 0.24 7.20
CA LEU A 99 6.01 1.38 7.84
C LEU A 99 6.39 2.42 6.78
N LEU A 100 5.74 3.59 6.81
CA LEU A 100 5.95 4.66 5.84
C LEU A 100 6.64 5.83 6.54
N THR A 101 7.94 6.01 6.30
CA THR A 101 8.76 7.04 6.95
C THR A 101 8.89 8.27 6.06
N SER A 102 9.00 9.46 6.65
CA SER A 102 9.40 10.66 5.89
C SER A 102 10.86 10.56 5.45
N ALA A 103 11.76 10.27 6.39
CA ALA A 103 13.21 10.33 6.17
C ALA A 103 13.99 9.20 6.86
N GLY A 104 13.54 7.94 6.73
CA GLY A 104 14.31 6.79 7.22
C GLY A 104 14.39 6.69 8.74
N PHE A 105 15.40 5.98 9.23
CA PHE A 105 15.56 5.62 10.65
C PHE A 105 16.50 6.53 11.43
N GLU A 106 17.28 7.39 10.78
CA GLU A 106 18.17 8.34 11.42
C GLU A 106 17.84 9.78 11.05
N ASP A 107 18.25 10.72 11.91
CA ASP A 107 18.38 12.13 11.51
C ASP A 107 19.70 12.39 10.76
N MET A 108 19.90 13.63 10.32
CA MET A 108 21.09 14.02 9.56
C MET A 108 22.39 13.99 10.38
N ASP A 109 22.30 13.86 11.71
CA ASP A 109 23.44 13.69 12.61
C ASP A 109 23.74 12.21 12.91
N GLY A 110 22.99 11.27 12.31
CA GLY A 110 23.14 9.83 12.52
C GLY A 110 22.51 9.31 13.81
N LYS A 111 21.65 10.09 14.45
CA LYS A 111 20.93 9.66 15.65
C LYS A 111 19.68 8.87 15.25
N LEU A 112 19.53 7.69 15.84
CA LEU A 112 18.37 6.83 15.62
C LEU A 112 17.08 7.47 16.11
N LYS A 113 16.05 7.37 15.27
CA LYS A 113 14.64 7.59 15.58
C LYS A 113 14.09 6.36 16.29
N SER A 114 14.48 6.22 17.55
CA SER A 114 14.18 5.11 18.46
C SER A 114 12.79 4.49 18.30
N ASN A 115 11.74 5.30 18.35
CA ASN A 115 10.36 4.80 18.31
C ASN A 115 9.99 4.20 16.93
N ILE A 116 10.53 4.75 15.84
CA ILE A 116 10.35 4.23 14.48
C ILE A 116 11.13 2.91 14.33
N VAL A 117 12.37 2.86 14.84
CA VAL A 117 13.20 1.66 14.84
C VAL A 117 12.56 0.55 15.68
N ASP A 118 11.96 0.89 16.81
CA ASP A 118 11.27 -0.07 17.67
C ASP A 118 10.02 -0.63 16.97
N CYS A 119 9.25 0.20 16.27
CA CYS A 119 8.15 -0.30 15.41
C CYS A 119 8.65 -1.29 14.35
N PHE A 120 9.77 -1.00 13.68
CA PHE A 120 10.37 -1.92 12.71
C PHE A 120 10.81 -3.25 13.36
N ARG A 121 11.43 -3.20 14.54
CA ARG A 121 11.84 -4.40 15.31
C ARG A 121 10.65 -5.23 15.78
N GLU A 122 9.58 -4.58 16.20
CA GLU A 122 8.32 -5.26 16.55
C GLU A 122 7.72 -5.97 15.33
N MET A 123 7.70 -5.31 14.16
CA MET A 123 7.21 -5.91 12.90
C MET A 123 8.03 -7.13 12.47
N LEU A 124 9.35 -7.13 12.69
CA LEU A 124 10.24 -8.27 12.43
C LEU A 124 9.84 -9.50 13.25
N GLY A 125 9.46 -9.31 14.51
CA GLY A 125 9.10 -10.39 15.44
C GLY A 125 10.22 -11.40 15.70
N ARG A 126 11.46 -11.05 15.31
CA ARG A 126 12.66 -11.89 15.36
C ARG A 126 13.91 -11.00 15.39
N PRO A 127 15.09 -11.53 15.76
CA PRO A 127 16.33 -10.78 15.72
C PRO A 127 16.63 -10.17 14.34
N ALA A 128 17.05 -8.91 14.29
CA ALA A 128 17.35 -8.21 13.04
C ALA A 128 18.43 -8.92 12.20
N ASN A 129 19.41 -9.54 12.86
CA ASN A 129 20.53 -10.18 12.18
C ASN A 129 20.15 -11.42 11.34
N VAL A 130 18.95 -11.99 11.51
CA VAL A 130 18.46 -13.10 10.67
C VAL A 130 17.47 -12.66 9.59
N ALA A 131 17.05 -11.39 9.60
CA ALA A 131 16.06 -10.88 8.67
C ALA A 131 16.68 -10.61 7.30
N LYS A 132 15.99 -11.03 6.23
CA LYS A 132 16.40 -10.77 4.84
C LYS A 132 15.66 -9.56 4.27
N VAL A 133 16.41 -8.60 3.73
CA VAL A 133 15.89 -7.34 3.18
C VAL A 133 16.12 -7.30 1.67
N LEU A 134 15.03 -7.16 0.93
CA LEU A 134 15.04 -6.75 -0.47
C LEU A 134 15.06 -5.22 -0.52
N PHE A 135 16.20 -4.65 -0.86
CA PHE A 135 16.46 -3.21 -0.85
C PHE A 135 16.29 -2.60 -2.24
N ILE A 136 15.38 -1.64 -2.38
CA ILE A 136 14.93 -1.08 -3.67
C ILE A 136 15.35 0.39 -3.78
N PRO A 137 16.51 0.69 -4.40
CA PRO A 137 17.00 2.05 -4.60
C PRO A 137 16.48 2.72 -5.87
N THR A 138 15.52 2.11 -6.60
CA THR A 138 15.10 2.53 -7.95
C THR A 138 14.70 4.02 -8.06
N ALA A 139 14.18 4.62 -7.00
CA ALA A 139 13.85 6.05 -7.00
C ALA A 139 15.09 6.96 -7.07
N ALA A 140 16.27 6.48 -6.65
CA ALA A 140 17.51 7.24 -6.54
C ALA A 140 18.20 7.42 -7.90
N VAL A 141 17.65 8.30 -8.74
CA VAL A 141 18.12 8.51 -10.12
C VAL A 141 19.33 9.44 -10.24
N ASN A 142 19.48 10.42 -9.34
CA ASN A 142 20.61 11.36 -9.31
C ASN A 142 21.63 10.99 -8.21
N ASN A 143 22.77 11.67 -8.17
CA ASN A 143 23.86 11.31 -7.26
C ASN A 143 23.48 11.58 -5.80
N GLU A 144 22.80 12.69 -5.53
CA GLU A 144 22.38 13.06 -4.19
C GLU A 144 21.41 12.02 -3.61
N ALA A 145 20.44 11.55 -4.41
CA ALA A 145 19.51 10.51 -3.99
C ALA A 145 20.20 9.15 -3.81
N LYS A 146 21.25 8.85 -4.58
CA LYS A 146 22.04 7.62 -4.41
C LYS A 146 22.83 7.64 -3.11
N GLU A 147 23.40 8.80 -2.74
CA GLU A 147 24.05 8.98 -1.44
C GLU A 147 23.06 8.78 -0.28
N MET A 148 21.82 9.26 -0.43
CA MET A 148 20.75 9.02 0.56
C MET A 148 20.27 7.56 0.57
N ALA A 149 20.25 6.86 -0.56
CA ALA A 149 19.98 5.43 -0.61
C ALA A 149 21.09 4.64 0.12
N ASP A 150 22.35 4.99 -0.10
CA ASP A 150 23.48 4.41 0.62
C ASP A 150 23.39 4.69 2.12
N TRP A 151 22.89 5.87 2.52
CA TRP A 151 22.56 6.19 3.90
C TRP A 151 21.50 5.23 4.47
N CYS A 152 20.36 5.07 3.80
CA CYS A 152 19.32 4.12 4.21
C CYS A 152 19.87 2.69 4.38
N ARG A 153 20.81 2.27 3.51
CA ARG A 153 21.47 0.97 3.63
C ARG A 153 22.33 0.88 4.90
N ARG A 154 23.04 1.95 5.26
CA ARG A 154 23.83 2.03 6.49
C ARG A 154 22.94 2.01 7.73
N GLU A 155 21.79 2.69 7.70
CA GLU A 155 20.80 2.66 8.80
C GLU A 155 20.36 1.23 9.10
N LEU A 156 20.00 0.45 8.07
CA LEU A 156 19.64 -0.97 8.22
C LEU A 156 20.74 -1.78 8.91
N ILE A 157 21.99 -1.55 8.54
CA ILE A 157 23.14 -2.20 9.18
C ILE A 157 23.28 -1.76 10.64
N HIS A 158 23.15 -0.46 10.91
CA HIS A 158 23.28 0.12 12.23
C HIS A 158 22.22 -0.42 13.20
N ILE A 159 20.98 -0.66 12.72
CA ILE A 159 19.91 -1.25 13.54
C ILE A 159 19.99 -2.78 13.68
N GLY A 160 20.98 -3.42 13.04
CA GLY A 160 21.35 -4.82 13.26
C GLY A 160 21.04 -5.79 12.12
N ILE A 161 20.64 -5.32 10.94
CA ILE A 161 20.55 -6.18 9.75
C ILE A 161 21.96 -6.50 9.27
N LEU A 162 22.25 -7.78 8.98
CA LEU A 162 23.58 -8.15 8.48
C LEU A 162 23.76 -7.66 7.03
N PRO A 163 24.93 -7.10 6.65
CA PRO A 163 25.18 -6.62 5.29
C PRO A 163 24.92 -7.65 4.18
N GLU A 164 25.19 -8.93 4.45
CA GLU A 164 24.95 -10.07 3.55
C GLU A 164 23.48 -10.46 3.39
N ASN A 165 22.61 -10.00 4.29
CA ASN A 165 21.16 -10.20 4.22
C ASN A 165 20.42 -9.05 3.51
N ILE A 166 21.16 -8.05 3.01
CA ILE A 166 20.60 -6.92 2.26
C ILE A 166 20.91 -7.12 0.79
N THR A 167 19.91 -7.51 0.01
CA THR A 167 20.03 -7.66 -1.44
C THR A 167 19.47 -6.42 -2.13
N THR A 168 20.33 -5.70 -2.85
CA THR A 168 19.93 -4.58 -3.68
C THR A 168 19.26 -5.08 -4.96
N TYR A 169 18.07 -4.58 -5.26
CA TYR A 169 17.34 -4.86 -6.48
C TYR A 169 16.83 -3.56 -7.11
N ASP A 170 17.36 -3.22 -8.28
CA ASP A 170 16.82 -2.15 -9.11
C ASP A 170 15.76 -2.73 -10.05
N ILE A 171 14.54 -2.20 -10.00
CA ILE A 171 13.37 -2.78 -10.65
C ILE A 171 13.57 -2.85 -12.17
N ASP A 172 13.86 -4.06 -12.64
CA ASP A 172 14.15 -4.39 -14.04
C ASP A 172 13.25 -5.49 -14.62
N GLY A 173 12.39 -6.10 -13.79
CA GLY A 173 11.48 -7.19 -14.18
C GLY A 173 12.08 -8.60 -14.11
N SER A 174 13.29 -8.77 -13.57
CA SER A 174 13.96 -10.07 -13.42
C SER A 174 13.60 -10.83 -12.14
N LEU A 175 12.95 -10.19 -11.15
CA LEU A 175 12.59 -10.82 -9.89
C LEU A 175 11.20 -11.47 -9.96
N TYR A 176 11.13 -12.77 -9.67
CA TYR A 176 9.88 -13.52 -9.60
C TYR A 176 9.34 -13.60 -8.18
N GLU A 177 8.06 -13.95 -8.06
CA GLU A 177 7.33 -14.03 -6.80
C GLU A 177 8.00 -14.99 -5.79
N ASP A 178 8.36 -16.21 -6.21
CA ASP A 178 8.95 -17.20 -5.31
C ASP A 178 10.24 -16.70 -4.67
N ASP A 179 11.09 -16.02 -5.45
CA ASP A 179 12.33 -15.42 -4.98
C ASP A 179 12.06 -14.24 -4.03
N ALA A 180 11.14 -13.35 -4.40
CA ALA A 180 10.73 -12.22 -3.57
C ALA A 180 10.17 -12.67 -2.21
N MET A 181 9.43 -13.78 -2.18
CA MET A 181 8.84 -14.35 -0.98
C MET A 181 9.85 -14.95 0.01
N THR A 182 11.12 -15.14 -0.42
CA THR A 182 12.21 -15.54 0.47
C THR A 182 12.70 -14.41 1.40
N TYR A 183 12.35 -13.16 1.09
CA TYR A 183 12.67 -11.99 1.90
C TYR A 183 11.62 -11.77 2.99
N ASP A 184 12.04 -11.12 4.08
CA ASP A 184 11.18 -10.74 5.19
C ASP A 184 10.70 -9.28 5.05
N VAL A 185 11.54 -8.44 4.45
CA VAL A 185 11.33 -7.00 4.29
C VAL A 185 11.52 -6.63 2.81
N ILE A 186 10.63 -5.81 2.28
CA ILE A 186 10.85 -5.02 1.08
C ILE A 186 11.00 -3.54 1.49
N TYR A 187 12.14 -2.93 1.16
CA TYR A 187 12.53 -1.60 1.60
C TYR A 187 12.71 -0.68 0.39
N PHE A 188 11.89 0.36 0.28
CA PHE A 188 11.95 1.36 -0.79
C PHE A 188 12.60 2.65 -0.30
N THR A 189 13.63 3.11 -1.00
CA THR A 189 14.29 4.39 -0.71
C THR A 189 13.53 5.59 -1.27
N GLY A 190 13.97 6.80 -0.89
CA GLY A 190 13.53 8.05 -1.48
C GLY A 190 14.15 8.34 -2.85
N GLY A 191 13.65 9.40 -3.51
CA GLY A 191 14.10 9.86 -4.82
C GLY A 191 12.93 10.33 -5.70
N ASP A 192 12.95 9.97 -6.98
CA ASP A 192 11.90 10.32 -7.93
C ASP A 192 10.69 9.36 -7.82
N THR A 193 9.61 9.85 -7.22
CA THR A 193 8.34 9.11 -7.02
C THR A 193 7.69 8.68 -8.33
N GLY A 194 7.70 9.54 -9.35
CA GLY A 194 7.06 9.26 -10.64
C GLY A 194 7.82 8.19 -11.41
N TYR A 195 9.14 8.28 -11.42
CA TYR A 195 10.03 7.26 -11.98
C TYR A 195 9.85 5.92 -11.27
N LEU A 196 9.86 5.90 -9.93
CA LEU A 196 9.64 4.69 -9.14
C LEU A 196 8.31 4.02 -9.50
N LEU A 197 7.21 4.77 -9.47
CA LEU A 197 5.89 4.22 -9.79
C LEU A 197 5.81 3.71 -11.22
N ARG A 198 6.41 4.43 -12.18
CA ARG A 198 6.47 4.00 -13.58
C ARG A 198 7.21 2.66 -13.71
N ARG A 199 8.38 2.50 -13.09
CA ARG A 199 9.14 1.24 -13.12
C ARG A 199 8.36 0.08 -12.52
N ILE A 200 7.65 0.33 -11.41
CA ILE A 200 6.76 -0.65 -10.78
C ILE A 200 5.67 -1.11 -11.77
N LYS A 201 4.98 -0.16 -12.44
CA LYS A 201 3.91 -0.47 -13.39
C LYS A 201 4.42 -1.17 -14.65
N GLU A 202 5.54 -0.71 -15.23
CA GLU A 202 6.13 -1.29 -16.45
C GLU A 202 6.56 -2.75 -16.28
N THR A 203 6.94 -3.13 -15.06
CA THR A 203 7.42 -4.49 -14.75
C THR A 203 6.38 -5.37 -14.08
N GLY A 204 5.21 -4.82 -13.70
CA GLY A 204 4.19 -5.52 -12.90
C GLY A 204 4.64 -5.81 -11.46
N PHE A 205 5.62 -5.07 -10.95
CA PHE A 205 6.19 -5.30 -9.62
C PHE A 205 5.20 -4.98 -8.48
N ASP A 206 4.13 -4.23 -8.75
CA ASP A 206 3.04 -3.96 -7.80
C ASP A 206 2.36 -5.25 -7.32
N ILE A 207 2.28 -6.26 -8.18
CA ILE A 207 1.75 -7.58 -7.83
C ILE A 207 2.61 -8.23 -6.74
N ILE A 208 3.94 -8.22 -6.92
CA ILE A 208 4.89 -8.81 -5.95
C ILE A 208 4.81 -8.04 -4.63
N ILE A 209 4.81 -6.70 -4.68
CA ILE A 209 4.70 -5.86 -3.47
C ILE A 209 3.43 -6.19 -2.68
N LYS A 210 2.27 -6.23 -3.35
CA LYS A 210 0.98 -6.52 -2.69
C LYS A 210 0.95 -7.92 -2.10
N LYS A 211 1.47 -8.92 -2.80
CA LYS A 211 1.56 -10.30 -2.30
C LYS A 211 2.44 -10.41 -1.06
N MET A 212 3.59 -9.74 -1.04
CA MET A 212 4.44 -9.65 0.15
C MET A 212 3.68 -9.03 1.33
N VAL A 213 3.04 -7.87 1.13
CA VAL A 213 2.25 -7.22 2.20
C VAL A 213 1.11 -8.11 2.69
N TYR A 214 0.35 -8.74 1.79
CA TYR A 214 -0.82 -9.56 2.14
C TYR A 214 -0.50 -10.96 2.65
N THR A 215 0.77 -11.34 2.64
CA THR A 215 1.32 -12.48 3.40
C THR A 215 2.03 -12.02 4.67
N ASN A 216 1.81 -10.76 5.06
CA ASN A 216 2.32 -10.10 6.27
C ASN A 216 3.86 -10.00 6.33
N LYS A 217 4.53 -9.95 5.17
CA LYS A 217 5.90 -9.45 5.05
C LYS A 217 5.92 -7.94 5.33
N ILE A 218 7.11 -7.41 5.57
CA ILE A 218 7.28 -6.02 5.99
C ILE A 218 7.52 -5.14 4.77
N TYR A 219 6.71 -4.10 4.62
CA TYR A 219 6.96 -3.01 3.69
C TYR A 219 7.53 -1.83 4.45
N VAL A 220 8.68 -1.32 4.02
CA VAL A 220 9.22 -0.04 4.49
C VAL A 220 9.32 0.91 3.31
N GLY A 221 8.71 2.09 3.44
CA GLY A 221 8.85 3.20 2.51
C GLY A 221 9.64 4.34 3.14
N VAL A 222 10.55 4.93 2.38
CA VAL A 222 11.19 6.21 2.72
C VAL A 222 10.83 7.23 1.65
N SER A 223 10.30 8.39 2.05
CA SER A 223 10.00 9.49 1.14
C SER A 223 9.15 9.04 -0.06
N ALA A 224 9.70 9.01 -1.29
CA ALA A 224 9.07 8.45 -2.48
C ALA A 224 8.47 7.04 -2.26
N GLY A 225 9.18 6.16 -1.57
CA GLY A 225 8.72 4.83 -1.17
C GLY A 225 7.48 4.87 -0.26
N SER A 226 7.30 5.93 0.52
CA SER A 226 6.10 6.15 1.33
C SER A 226 4.94 6.69 0.50
N ILE A 227 5.22 7.61 -0.43
CA ILE A 227 4.19 8.24 -1.28
C ILE A 227 3.52 7.21 -2.18
N ILE A 228 4.27 6.28 -2.79
CA ILE A 228 3.69 5.25 -3.67
C ILE A 228 2.78 4.27 -2.93
N ALA A 229 2.84 4.21 -1.59
CA ALA A 229 1.94 3.38 -0.79
C ALA A 229 0.52 3.96 -0.70
N THR A 230 0.34 5.24 -1.01
CA THR A 230 -0.97 5.93 -1.02
C THR A 230 -1.82 5.51 -2.23
N PRO A 231 -3.10 5.93 -2.32
CA PRO A 231 -3.95 5.56 -3.45
C PRO A 231 -3.53 6.16 -4.80
N ASN A 232 -2.88 7.32 -4.78
CA ASN A 232 -2.41 8.04 -5.96
C ASN A 232 -1.30 9.02 -5.59
N ILE A 233 -0.29 9.17 -6.45
CA ILE A 233 0.88 10.03 -6.19
C ILE A 233 0.67 11.51 -6.56
N GLY A 234 -0.50 11.90 -7.08
CA GLY A 234 -0.86 13.29 -7.36
C GLY A 234 -1.34 13.52 -8.79
N ASN A 235 -0.88 14.61 -9.41
CA ASN A 235 -1.36 15.07 -10.72
C ASN A 235 -0.53 14.47 -11.88
N PRO A 236 -1.15 13.95 -12.97
CA PRO A 236 -2.60 13.77 -13.19
C PRO A 236 -3.19 12.73 -12.25
N PHE A 237 -4.41 12.93 -11.77
CA PHE A 237 -5.08 11.97 -10.87
C PHE A 237 -5.80 10.90 -11.70
N ASP A 238 -5.06 9.90 -12.20
CA ASP A 238 -5.55 8.85 -13.08
C ASP A 238 -4.87 7.49 -12.82
N GLU A 239 -5.08 6.51 -13.71
CA GLU A 239 -4.51 5.17 -13.58
C GLU A 239 -2.97 5.15 -13.65
N SER A 240 -2.36 6.11 -14.34
CA SER A 240 -0.89 6.18 -14.49
C SER A 240 -0.19 6.60 -13.20
N THR A 241 -0.89 7.33 -12.33
CA THR A 241 -0.40 7.79 -11.01
C THR A 241 -1.02 7.01 -9.85
N ALA A 242 -1.88 6.02 -10.13
CA ALA A 242 -2.45 5.13 -9.13
C ALA A 242 -1.33 4.37 -8.37
N GLY A 243 -1.29 4.57 -7.05
CA GLY A 243 -0.32 3.94 -6.16
C GLY A 243 -0.76 2.54 -5.69
N LEU A 244 -0.09 2.04 -4.66
CA LEU A 244 -0.28 0.68 -4.14
C LEU A 244 -1.55 0.54 -3.28
N CYS A 245 -2.12 1.67 -2.84
CA CYS A 245 -3.30 1.72 -1.98
C CYS A 245 -3.14 0.96 -0.66
N LEU A 246 -1.93 0.90 -0.10
CA LEU A 246 -1.67 0.25 1.19
C LEU A 246 -2.26 1.06 2.35
N VAL A 247 -2.49 2.35 2.18
CA VAL A 247 -3.15 3.22 3.15
C VAL A 247 -4.31 3.98 2.51
N ASN A 248 -5.43 4.13 3.21
CA ASN A 248 -6.57 4.94 2.74
C ASN A 248 -6.46 6.41 3.17
N ALA A 249 -5.30 7.01 2.88
CA ALA A 249 -4.96 8.40 3.16
C ALA A 249 -3.90 8.89 2.16
N TYR A 250 -3.75 10.20 2.04
CA TYR A 250 -2.67 10.82 1.26
C TYR A 250 -1.56 11.31 2.18
N LEU A 251 -0.32 11.16 1.72
CA LEU A 251 0.87 11.52 2.47
C LEU A 251 1.61 12.67 1.79
N SER A 252 2.02 13.63 2.60
CA SER A 252 3.15 14.50 2.28
C SER A 252 4.31 14.13 3.20
N VAL A 253 5.52 14.13 2.66
CA VAL A 253 6.77 13.86 3.39
C VAL A 253 7.64 15.11 3.35
N HIS A 254 8.65 15.17 4.22
CA HIS A 254 9.54 16.32 4.38
C HIS A 254 8.77 17.60 4.75
N CYS A 255 7.70 17.45 5.53
CA CYS A 255 6.84 18.56 5.93
C CYS A 255 7.46 19.34 7.10
N PRO A 256 7.25 20.67 7.17
CA PRO A 256 7.50 21.42 8.39
C PRO A 256 6.46 21.07 9.47
N GLU A 257 6.83 21.24 10.75
CA GLU A 257 5.96 20.89 11.90
C GLU A 257 4.56 21.53 11.86
N ASN A 258 4.45 22.74 11.29
CA ASN A 258 3.20 23.52 11.27
C ASN A 258 2.53 23.55 9.88
N MET A 259 2.71 22.49 9.07
CA MET A 259 2.06 22.41 7.77
C MET A 259 0.53 22.36 7.91
N GLU A 260 -0.18 23.21 7.16
CA GLU A 260 -1.64 23.14 7.07
C GLU A 260 -2.09 21.87 6.34
N LEU A 261 -3.15 21.24 6.86
CA LEU A 261 -3.73 20.04 6.24
C LEU A 261 -4.43 20.40 4.93
N ARG A 262 -4.15 19.61 3.88
CA ARG A 262 -4.89 19.68 2.62
C ARG A 262 -6.32 19.17 2.85
N THR A 263 -7.30 20.04 2.60
CA THR A 263 -8.74 19.74 2.73
C THR A 263 -9.44 19.51 1.38
N ASP A 264 -8.73 19.74 0.28
CA ASP A 264 -9.19 19.51 -1.09
C ASP A 264 -9.01 18.06 -1.55
N LEU A 265 -8.29 17.24 -0.76
CA LEU A 265 -8.06 15.84 -1.08
C LEU A 265 -9.29 14.98 -0.74
N PRO A 266 -9.57 13.94 -1.53
CA PRO A 266 -10.75 13.08 -1.35
C PRO A 266 -10.62 12.10 -0.16
N LEU A 267 -9.46 12.07 0.49
CA LEU A 267 -9.14 11.28 1.68
C LEU A 267 -8.32 12.14 2.66
N PRO A 268 -8.23 11.74 3.94
CA PRO A 268 -7.42 12.45 4.92
C PRO A 268 -5.98 12.68 4.42
N HIS A 269 -5.49 13.90 4.66
CA HIS A 269 -4.10 14.27 4.43
C HIS A 269 -3.27 14.07 5.70
N ILE A 270 -2.13 13.40 5.58
CA ILE A 270 -1.19 13.14 6.65
C ILE A 270 0.16 13.74 6.25
N PRO A 271 0.51 14.95 6.73
CA PRO A 271 1.85 15.47 6.59
C PRO A 271 2.77 14.77 7.58
N LEU A 272 3.94 14.33 7.14
CA LEU A 272 4.99 13.77 7.98
C LEU A 272 6.20 14.69 7.96
N THR A 273 6.65 15.11 9.14
CA THR A 273 7.98 15.70 9.32
C THR A 273 9.06 14.64 9.16
N ASP A 274 10.31 15.06 9.00
CA ASP A 274 11.43 14.13 8.89
C ASP A 274 11.65 13.26 10.11
N ASN A 275 11.10 13.64 11.26
CA ASN A 275 11.10 12.85 12.48
C ASN A 275 9.90 11.90 12.60
N GLN A 276 9.01 11.81 11.60
CA GLN A 276 7.77 11.05 11.70
C GLN A 276 7.70 9.88 10.71
N ALA A 277 6.92 8.88 11.11
CA ALA A 277 6.48 7.78 10.26
C ALA A 277 5.00 7.48 10.48
N LEU A 278 4.42 6.73 9.54
CA LEU A 278 3.09 6.17 9.62
C LEU A 278 3.19 4.64 9.68
N VAL A 279 2.70 4.05 10.77
CA VAL A 279 2.50 2.60 10.87
C VAL A 279 1.11 2.29 10.33
N VAL A 280 1.03 1.40 9.34
CA VAL A 280 -0.22 1.06 8.64
C VAL A 280 -0.52 -0.43 8.82
N THR A 281 -1.78 -0.71 9.09
CA THR A 281 -2.35 -2.05 9.23
C THR A 281 -3.59 -2.18 8.34
N SER A 282 -4.10 -3.41 8.17
CA SER A 282 -5.30 -3.66 7.37
C SER A 282 -6.56 -2.99 7.89
N ASP A 283 -6.56 -2.50 9.14
CA ASP A 283 -7.66 -1.87 9.84
C ASP A 283 -7.44 -0.39 10.19
N GLY A 284 -6.27 0.19 9.84
CA GLY A 284 -6.02 1.60 10.09
C GLY A 284 -4.55 2.01 10.02
N TYR A 285 -4.25 3.16 10.62
CA TYR A 285 -2.90 3.69 10.68
C TYR A 285 -2.70 4.57 11.92
N LYS A 286 -1.44 4.74 12.33
CA LYS A 286 -1.03 5.65 13.42
C LYS A 286 0.27 6.37 13.07
N VAL A 287 0.36 7.65 13.42
CA VAL A 287 1.62 8.42 13.32
C VAL A 287 2.52 8.03 14.49
N VAL A 288 3.82 7.94 14.21
CA VAL A 288 4.89 7.62 15.17
C VAL A 288 5.96 8.69 15.05
N GLU A 289 6.29 9.34 16.16
CA GLU A 289 7.47 10.22 16.29
C GLU A 289 8.73 9.39 16.41
N GLY A 290 9.89 9.92 16.01
CA GLY A 290 11.21 9.31 16.16
C GLY A 290 11.66 9.12 17.60
#